data_AF-A0A957AFD1-F1
#
_entry.id   AF-A0A957AFD1-F1
#
_cell.length_a   1.000
_cell.length_b   1.000
_cell.length_c   1.000
_cell.angle_alpha   90.00
_cell.angle_beta   90.00
_cell.angle_gamma   90.00
#
_symmetry.space_group_name_H-M   'P 1'
#
loop_
_entity.id
_entity.type
_entity.pdbx_description
1 polymer ?
#
loop_
_entity_poly.entity_id
_entity_poly.type
_entity_poly.pdbx_seq_one_letter_code
_entity_poly.pdbx_strand_id
1 'polypeptide(L)'
;MSIQENSVIGAGTTRRTFLAASAGVAASAMLASGTSAQDGTPEATTTDGGWSFTDDKGVTVTLPEAPKRLVIDVNPAAPLWDFGVRPVAVFGWLANPEGNFGMAGGNIDSSQVEIIGNGEETIDVEALIALDPDLIITLTHLPDDPLDYWSLAADGPLEQVQQVAPILAISAVQSADAQLARFAELASALGADLESAELQDARASWQASEDAFKTALAEKPGISAIFGGSFAGEIYIANPKQAGDLVYFRALGMTIPDVDLPEAARTTGRR
;
A
#
# COMPACT_ATOMS: atom_id res chain seq x y z
N MET A 1 -6.38 12.50 -42.55
CA MET A 1 -7.14 13.63 -41.97
C MET A 1 -6.35 14.08 -40.75
N SER A 2 -6.04 15.38 -40.71
CA SER A 2 -5.02 16.10 -39.94
C SER A 2 -4.46 15.49 -38.65
N ILE A 3 -3.12 15.40 -38.62
CA ILE A 3 -2.27 15.55 -37.43
C ILE A 3 -2.26 17.05 -37.09
N GLN A 4 -2.41 17.40 -35.81
CA GLN A 4 -2.07 18.73 -35.33
C GLN A 4 -1.36 18.62 -33.98
N GLU A 5 -0.03 18.66 -34.06
CA GLU A 5 0.87 18.97 -32.96
C GLU A 5 0.63 20.42 -32.53
N ASN A 6 0.65 20.70 -31.23
CA ASN A 6 0.85 22.05 -30.74
C ASN A 6 1.84 22.02 -29.58
N SER A 7 3.11 22.19 -29.93
CA SER A 7 4.19 22.53 -29.02
C SER A 7 4.20 24.04 -28.82
N VAL A 8 4.26 24.51 -27.57
CA VAL A 8 4.60 25.91 -27.26
C VAL A 8 5.68 25.90 -26.19
N ILE A 9 6.91 26.20 -26.63
CA ILE A 9 8.03 26.64 -25.80
C ILE A 9 7.94 28.17 -25.70
N GLY A 10 8.12 28.75 -24.50
CA GLY A 10 8.23 30.21 -24.39
C GLY A 10 8.57 30.77 -23.01
N ALA A 11 9.86 31.08 -22.85
CA ALA A 11 10.43 32.21 -22.08
C ALA A 11 10.47 32.13 -20.54
N GLY A 12 11.71 32.13 -20.03
CA GLY A 12 12.01 32.26 -18.62
C GLY A 12 12.00 33.69 -18.09
N THR A 13 12.24 33.82 -16.79
CA THR A 13 12.76 35.05 -16.17
C THR A 13 13.59 34.69 -14.95
N THR A 14 14.77 35.30 -14.87
CA THR A 14 15.81 35.10 -13.86
C THR A 14 15.85 36.33 -12.94
N ARG A 15 16.19 36.10 -11.65
CA ARG A 15 16.76 37.01 -10.63
C ARG A 15 15.91 38.14 -10.02
N ARG A 16 15.79 38.05 -8.69
CA ARG A 16 16.03 39.10 -7.67
C ARG A 16 16.11 38.36 -6.32
N THR A 17 17.28 37.97 -5.81
CA THR A 17 18.25 38.80 -5.06
C THR A 17 17.57 39.78 -4.09
N PHE A 18 17.35 39.35 -2.85
CA PHE A 18 17.49 40.21 -1.69
C PHE A 18 18.25 39.48 -0.60
N LEU A 19 19.31 40.14 -0.15
CA LEU A 19 20.33 39.71 0.80
C LEU A 19 20.22 40.62 2.03
N ALA A 20 20.78 40.14 3.13
CA ALA A 20 21.16 40.85 4.36
C ALA A 20 20.00 41.11 5.34
N ALA A 21 20.14 40.98 6.65
CA ALA A 21 21.19 40.62 7.61
C ALA A 21 20.49 40.80 8.99
N SER A 22 20.85 40.27 10.16
CA SER A 22 22.15 39.89 10.73
C SER A 22 21.92 39.37 12.16
N ALA A 23 22.85 38.49 12.59
CA ALA A 23 23.51 38.39 13.91
C ALA A 23 22.64 38.14 15.16
N GLY A 24 22.98 37.27 16.11
CA GLY A 24 24.22 36.56 16.48
C GLY A 24 24.03 36.17 17.97
N VAL A 25 24.44 35.01 18.49
CA VAL A 25 25.75 34.67 19.13
C VAL A 25 25.46 33.28 19.78
N ALA A 26 26.03 32.14 19.38
CA ALA A 26 27.39 31.57 19.56
C ALA A 26 27.68 30.90 20.93
N ALA A 27 27.96 29.58 20.91
CA ALA A 27 29.01 28.81 21.63
C ALA A 27 28.63 27.30 21.65
N SER A 28 29.22 26.37 20.89
CA SER A 28 30.57 25.73 20.95
C SER A 28 30.67 24.49 21.85
N ALA A 29 30.88 23.29 21.25
CA ALA A 29 31.77 22.17 21.67
C ALA A 29 31.36 20.85 20.96
N MET A 30 32.06 20.39 19.92
CA MET A 30 33.16 19.38 19.91
C MET A 30 32.72 17.89 19.90
N LEU A 31 32.77 17.32 18.69
CA LEU A 31 33.23 15.98 18.25
C LEU A 31 33.09 14.76 19.18
N ALA A 32 32.27 13.78 18.76
CA ALA A 32 32.61 12.37 18.81
C ALA A 32 31.87 11.59 17.72
N SER A 33 32.63 10.80 16.97
CA SER A 33 32.19 9.89 15.92
C SER A 33 31.31 8.77 16.47
N GLY A 34 30.23 8.46 15.76
CA GLY A 34 29.38 7.31 16.02
C GLY A 34 28.35 7.20 14.91
N THR A 35 28.67 6.45 13.87
CA THR A 35 27.69 5.92 12.93
C THR A 35 26.71 5.06 13.72
N SER A 36 25.47 5.49 13.83
CA SER A 36 24.36 4.63 14.19
C SER A 36 23.29 4.86 13.13
N ALA A 37 23.09 3.83 12.31
CA ALA A 37 21.95 3.73 11.43
C ALA A 37 20.70 3.91 12.29
N GLN A 38 19.88 4.90 11.94
CA GLN A 38 18.59 5.12 12.55
C GLN A 38 17.61 4.19 11.83
N ASP A 39 17.62 2.91 12.20
CA ASP A 39 16.48 2.03 11.98
C ASP A 39 15.39 2.46 12.97
N GLY A 40 14.60 3.45 12.55
CA GLY A 40 13.39 3.85 13.24
C GLY A 40 12.19 3.32 12.48
N THR A 41 11.80 2.08 12.74
CA THR A 41 10.44 1.61 12.45
C THR A 41 9.48 2.46 13.30
N PRO A 42 8.49 3.15 12.71
CA PRO A 42 7.46 3.79 13.52
C PRO A 42 6.72 2.73 14.33
N GLU A 43 6.80 2.83 15.64
CA GLU A 43 6.17 1.93 16.59
C GLU A 43 4.75 2.43 16.87
N ALA A 44 3.74 1.55 16.76
CA ALA A 44 2.39 1.86 17.19
C ALA A 44 2.38 2.01 18.73
N THR A 45 2.53 3.24 19.23
CA THR A 45 2.43 3.52 20.66
C THR A 45 0.99 3.79 21.07
N THR A 46 0.43 2.90 21.89
CA THR A 46 -0.73 3.20 22.73
C THR A 46 -0.27 4.08 23.90
N THR A 47 -0.19 5.39 23.70
CA THR A 47 -0.04 6.34 24.82
C THR A 47 -1.37 6.46 25.55
N ASP A 48 -1.34 6.35 26.88
CA ASP A 48 -2.48 6.40 27.82
C ASP A 48 -3.77 7.02 27.22
N GLY A 49 -4.67 6.14 26.76
CA GLY A 49 -6.03 6.50 26.37
C GLY A 49 -6.22 7.04 24.95
N GLY A 50 -5.38 6.68 23.98
CA GLY A 50 -5.58 7.00 22.56
C GLY A 50 -5.06 5.92 21.61
N TRP A 51 -5.47 5.97 20.35
CA TRP A 51 -4.99 5.14 19.26
C TRP A 51 -4.29 6.01 18.22
N SER A 52 -3.17 5.53 17.67
CA SER A 52 -2.50 6.21 16.56
C SER A 52 -1.82 5.22 15.64
N PHE A 53 -1.84 5.53 14.35
CA PHE A 53 -1.13 4.78 13.33
C PHE A 53 -0.65 5.73 12.23
N THR A 54 0.57 5.51 11.73
CA THR A 54 1.11 6.23 10.59
C THR A 54 1.14 5.31 9.38
N ASP A 55 0.44 5.70 8.32
CA ASP A 55 0.41 4.94 7.08
C ASP A 55 1.66 5.13 6.21
N ASP A 56 1.68 4.48 5.06
CA ASP A 56 2.85 4.49 4.17
C ASP A 56 2.95 5.78 3.35
N LYS A 57 1.93 6.65 3.42
CA LYS A 57 1.96 8.02 2.90
C LYS A 57 2.56 9.01 3.91
N GLY A 58 2.89 8.54 5.13
CA GLY A 58 3.33 9.39 6.23
C GLY A 58 2.19 10.14 6.92
N VAL A 59 0.94 9.77 6.67
CA VAL A 59 -0.23 10.34 7.35
C VAL A 59 -0.40 9.64 8.69
N THR A 60 -0.34 10.41 9.77
CA THR A 60 -0.64 9.92 11.13
C THR A 60 -2.10 10.18 11.47
N VAL A 61 -2.88 9.13 11.67
CA VAL A 61 -4.22 9.23 12.26
C VAL A 61 -4.09 9.07 13.77
N THR A 62 -4.82 9.89 14.52
CA THR A 62 -4.91 9.82 15.98
C THR A 62 -6.37 9.86 16.40
N LEU A 63 -6.79 8.89 17.21
CA LEU A 63 -8.16 8.75 17.71
C LEU A 63 -8.14 8.64 19.25
N PRO A 64 -9.21 9.06 19.95
CA PRO A 64 -9.31 8.91 21.40
C PRO A 64 -9.40 7.45 21.86
N GLU A 65 -9.85 6.54 21.01
CA GLU A 65 -9.92 5.10 21.28
C GLU A 65 -9.54 4.33 20.01
N ALA A 66 -9.24 3.03 20.16
CA ALA A 66 -9.08 2.17 19.00
C ALA A 66 -10.37 2.14 18.16
N PRO A 67 -10.27 2.30 16.83
CA PRO A 67 -11.43 2.35 15.95
C PRO A 67 -12.13 0.99 15.93
N LYS A 68 -13.47 1.00 15.96
CA LYS A 68 -14.33 -0.20 16.01
C LYS A 68 -15.15 -0.35 14.73
N ARG A 69 -15.54 0.76 14.10
CA ARG A 69 -16.33 0.82 12.86
C ARG A 69 -15.39 1.05 11.69
N LEU A 70 -14.78 -0.04 11.20
CA LEU A 70 -13.85 0.01 10.07
C LEU A 70 -14.58 -0.18 8.75
N VAL A 71 -14.28 0.69 7.79
CA VAL A 71 -14.70 0.52 6.38
C VAL A 71 -13.43 0.37 5.54
N ILE A 72 -13.29 -0.76 4.84
CA ILE A 72 -12.00 -1.15 4.27
C ILE A 72 -12.18 -1.51 2.79
N ASP A 73 -11.30 -1.00 1.92
CA ASP A 73 -11.24 -1.46 0.53
C ASP A 73 -11.03 -2.98 0.51
N VAL A 74 -11.66 -3.70 -0.41
CA VAL A 74 -11.62 -5.17 -0.41
C VAL A 74 -10.20 -5.74 -0.47
N ASN A 75 -9.24 -5.04 -1.10
CA ASN A 75 -7.86 -5.50 -1.22
C ASN A 75 -7.14 -5.53 0.16
N PRO A 76 -7.07 -4.44 0.94
CA PRO A 76 -6.51 -4.48 2.29
C PRO A 76 -7.42 -5.20 3.29
N ALA A 77 -8.72 -5.34 3.03
CA ALA A 77 -9.61 -6.11 3.89
C ALA A 77 -9.22 -7.59 3.90
N ALA A 78 -8.74 -8.16 2.79
CA ALA A 78 -8.40 -9.58 2.69
C ALA A 78 -7.27 -10.02 3.64
N PRO A 79 -6.06 -9.41 3.64
CA PRO A 79 -5.04 -9.77 4.60
C PRO A 79 -5.43 -9.41 6.04
N LEU A 80 -6.12 -8.28 6.26
CA LEU A 80 -6.60 -7.90 7.59
C LEU A 80 -7.62 -8.89 8.15
N TRP A 81 -8.45 -9.49 7.29
CA TRP A 81 -9.37 -10.56 7.65
C TRP A 81 -8.63 -11.79 8.17
N ASP A 82 -7.55 -12.20 7.52
CA ASP A 82 -6.73 -13.33 7.96
C ASP A 82 -6.01 -13.03 9.29
N PHE A 83 -5.72 -11.76 9.60
CA PHE A 83 -5.26 -11.32 10.93
C PHE A 83 -6.37 -11.23 11.99
N GLY A 84 -7.62 -11.51 11.65
CA GLY A 84 -8.75 -11.44 12.59
C GLY A 84 -9.43 -10.07 12.69
N VAL A 85 -9.03 -9.08 11.90
CA VAL A 85 -9.72 -7.78 11.82
C VAL A 85 -11.00 -7.94 11.00
N ARG A 86 -12.11 -7.40 11.49
CA ARG A 86 -13.44 -7.53 10.86
C ARG A 86 -14.03 -6.15 10.59
N PRO A 87 -14.08 -5.70 9.32
CA PRO A 87 -14.74 -4.43 9.00
C PRO A 87 -16.26 -4.55 9.08
N VAL A 88 -16.94 -3.43 9.29
CA VAL A 88 -18.41 -3.37 9.20
C VAL A 88 -18.87 -3.33 7.74
N ALA A 89 -18.03 -2.79 6.85
CA ALA A 89 -18.29 -2.77 5.42
C ALA A 89 -17.02 -2.82 4.58
N VAL A 90 -17.17 -3.30 3.34
CA VAL A 90 -16.14 -3.30 2.31
C VAL A 90 -16.58 -2.50 1.08
N PHE A 91 -15.60 -1.99 0.34
CA PHE A 91 -15.83 -1.24 -0.90
C PHE A 91 -14.71 -1.52 -1.92
N GLY A 92 -14.79 -0.90 -3.09
CA GLY A 92 -13.72 -0.89 -4.09
C GLY A 92 -14.04 -1.67 -5.37
N TRP A 93 -13.16 -1.55 -6.37
CA TRP A 93 -13.41 -2.07 -7.73
C TRP A 93 -13.70 -3.57 -7.79
N LEU A 94 -13.16 -4.34 -6.85
CA LEU A 94 -13.24 -5.79 -6.81
C LEU A 94 -14.28 -6.29 -5.80
N ALA A 95 -14.95 -5.37 -5.09
CA ALA A 95 -16.07 -5.70 -4.24
C ALA A 95 -17.28 -6.00 -5.15
N ASN A 96 -17.56 -7.28 -5.36
CA ASN A 96 -18.73 -7.70 -6.12
C ASN A 96 -19.99 -7.69 -5.23
N PRO A 97 -21.11 -7.05 -5.63
CA PRO A 97 -22.39 -7.11 -4.91
C PRO A 97 -22.96 -8.52 -4.69
N GLU A 98 -22.57 -9.52 -5.49
CA GLU A 98 -22.96 -10.92 -5.29
C GLU A 98 -22.17 -11.62 -4.15
N GLY A 99 -21.25 -10.91 -3.48
CA GLY A 99 -20.47 -11.43 -2.35
C GLY A 99 -19.28 -12.33 -2.75
N ASN A 100 -19.03 -12.50 -4.05
CA ASN A 100 -17.82 -13.17 -4.53
C ASN A 100 -16.76 -12.15 -4.96
N PHE A 101 -15.87 -11.81 -4.04
CA PHE A 101 -14.81 -10.82 -4.23
C PHE A 101 -13.60 -11.33 -5.07
N GLY A 102 -13.70 -12.54 -5.63
CA GLY A 102 -12.63 -13.14 -6.43
C GLY A 102 -11.32 -13.30 -5.67
N MET A 103 -10.19 -13.29 -6.38
CA MET A 103 -8.88 -13.45 -5.77
C MET A 103 -8.49 -12.31 -4.81
N ALA A 104 -9.05 -11.12 -5.01
CA ALA A 104 -8.70 -9.95 -4.20
C ALA A 104 -9.33 -9.95 -2.82
N GLY A 105 -10.50 -10.57 -2.64
CA GLY A 105 -11.15 -10.65 -1.33
C GLY A 105 -10.74 -11.83 -0.46
N GLY A 106 -9.82 -12.69 -0.93
CA GLY A 106 -9.26 -13.77 -0.12
C GLY A 106 -10.33 -14.61 0.60
N ASN A 107 -10.22 -14.67 1.94
CA ASN A 107 -11.11 -15.45 2.81
C ASN A 107 -12.27 -14.64 3.43
N ILE A 108 -12.52 -13.42 2.96
CA ILE A 108 -13.60 -12.58 3.51
C ILE A 108 -14.95 -13.31 3.36
N ASP A 109 -15.66 -13.46 4.47
CA ASP A 109 -17.04 -13.93 4.48
C ASP A 109 -17.97 -12.75 4.17
N SER A 110 -18.47 -12.70 2.93
CA SER A 110 -19.35 -11.63 2.47
C SER A 110 -20.68 -11.54 3.23
N SER A 111 -21.06 -12.56 4.01
CA SER A 111 -22.27 -12.51 4.85
C SER A 111 -22.07 -11.74 6.15
N GLN A 112 -20.82 -11.42 6.51
CA GLN A 112 -20.46 -10.71 7.74
C GLN A 112 -20.08 -9.24 7.52
N VAL A 113 -20.08 -8.78 6.27
CA VAL A 113 -19.72 -7.42 5.89
C VAL A 113 -20.79 -6.82 5.00
N GLU A 114 -21.08 -5.53 5.17
CA GLU A 114 -21.87 -4.79 4.19
C GLU A 114 -21.01 -4.46 2.97
N ILE A 115 -21.59 -4.45 1.77
CA ILE A 115 -20.90 -4.06 0.54
C ILE A 115 -21.45 -2.70 0.13
N ILE A 116 -20.62 -1.66 0.26
CA ILE A 116 -21.02 -0.27 0.01
C ILE A 116 -20.31 0.32 -1.22
N GLY A 117 -19.92 -0.51 -2.18
CA GLY A 117 -19.23 -0.08 -3.40
C GLY A 117 -18.76 -1.26 -4.23
N ASN A 118 -18.53 -1.04 -5.53
CA ASN A 118 -18.13 -2.06 -6.50
C ASN A 118 -17.40 -1.47 -7.74
N GLY A 119 -17.27 -2.24 -8.81
CA GLY A 119 -16.60 -1.80 -10.04
C GLY A 119 -17.34 -0.75 -10.88
N GLU A 120 -18.61 -0.44 -10.61
CA GLU A 120 -19.36 0.64 -11.27
C GLU A 120 -19.28 1.95 -10.48
N GLU A 121 -19.45 1.86 -9.16
CA GLU A 121 -19.30 2.95 -8.20
C GLU A 121 -18.48 2.42 -7.03
N THR A 122 -17.23 2.84 -6.93
CA THR A 122 -16.27 2.24 -5.99
C THR A 122 -16.65 2.39 -4.53
N ILE A 123 -17.45 3.40 -4.19
CA ILE A 123 -18.02 3.61 -2.86
C ILE A 123 -19.30 4.48 -2.92
N ASP A 124 -20.34 4.04 -2.23
CA ASP A 124 -21.57 4.80 -1.95
C ASP A 124 -21.34 5.67 -0.71
N VAL A 125 -21.26 6.97 -0.92
CA VAL A 125 -20.98 7.96 0.14
C VAL A 125 -22.15 8.10 1.11
N GLU A 126 -23.40 7.94 0.67
CA GLU A 126 -24.56 8.04 1.57
C GLU A 126 -24.60 6.85 2.53
N ALA A 127 -24.32 5.65 2.02
CA ALA A 127 -24.16 4.45 2.84
C ALA A 127 -22.98 4.58 3.82
N LEU A 128 -21.84 5.11 3.35
CA LEU A 128 -20.68 5.39 4.20
C LEU A 128 -21.02 6.33 5.36
N ILE A 129 -21.76 7.42 5.11
CA ILE A 129 -22.20 8.36 6.16
C ILE A 129 -23.13 7.66 7.16
N ALA A 130 -24.07 6.84 6.68
CA ALA A 130 -24.97 6.09 7.55
C ALA A 130 -24.23 5.08 8.45
N LEU A 131 -23.09 4.57 7.98
CA LEU A 131 -22.21 3.70 8.72
C LEU A 131 -21.33 4.43 9.75
N ASP A 132 -21.30 5.76 9.83
CA ASP A 132 -20.55 6.51 10.86
C ASP A 132 -19.18 5.87 11.21
N PRO A 133 -18.27 5.69 10.23
CA PRO A 133 -17.04 4.93 10.43
C PRO A 133 -16.03 5.70 11.29
N ASP A 134 -15.26 4.97 12.09
CA ASP A 134 -14.14 5.53 12.85
C ASP A 134 -12.90 5.71 11.97
N LEU A 135 -12.74 4.83 10.97
CA LEU A 135 -11.54 4.74 10.14
C LEU A 135 -11.85 4.08 8.79
N ILE A 136 -11.28 4.66 7.73
CA ILE A 136 -11.31 4.10 6.38
C ILE A 136 -9.91 3.63 6.02
N ILE A 137 -9.78 2.43 5.44
CA ILE A 137 -8.48 1.85 5.06
C ILE A 137 -8.51 1.48 3.57
N THR A 138 -7.49 1.91 2.84
CA THR A 138 -7.30 1.57 1.42
C THR A 138 -5.82 1.28 1.12
N LEU A 139 -5.48 1.15 -0.18
CA LEU A 139 -4.11 1.07 -0.68
C LEU A 139 -3.68 2.38 -1.33
N THR A 140 -2.37 2.53 -1.55
CA THR A 140 -1.78 3.55 -2.42
C THR A 140 -0.74 2.90 -3.33
N HIS A 141 -0.69 3.30 -4.60
CA HIS A 141 0.39 2.94 -5.53
C HIS A 141 1.41 4.06 -5.69
N LEU A 142 1.07 5.28 -5.26
CA LEU A 142 1.92 6.46 -5.29
C LEU A 142 1.94 7.11 -3.90
N PRO A 143 2.74 6.59 -2.95
CA PRO A 143 2.76 7.11 -1.57
C PRO A 143 3.00 8.62 -1.49
N ASP A 144 3.88 9.14 -2.35
CA ASP A 144 4.24 10.56 -2.45
C ASP A 144 3.15 11.46 -3.08
N ASP A 145 2.13 10.89 -3.73
CA ASP A 145 1.03 11.65 -4.31
C ASP A 145 -0.09 11.80 -3.26
N PRO A 146 -0.38 13.01 -2.75
CA PRO A 146 -1.38 13.20 -1.71
C PRO A 146 -2.82 12.85 -2.14
N LEU A 147 -3.08 12.70 -3.44
CA LEU A 147 -4.40 12.35 -3.97
C LEU A 147 -4.52 10.86 -4.30
N ASP A 148 -3.45 10.07 -4.21
CA ASP A 148 -3.49 8.64 -4.53
C ASP A 148 -4.01 7.81 -3.34
N TYR A 149 -5.29 7.49 -3.42
CA TYR A 149 -6.01 6.55 -2.57
C TYR A 149 -6.77 5.58 -3.46
N TRP A 150 -6.39 4.31 -3.45
CA TRP A 150 -6.97 3.29 -4.31
C TRP A 150 -8.49 3.20 -4.09
N SER A 151 -9.24 3.03 -5.19
CA SER A 151 -10.71 3.05 -5.23
C SER A 151 -11.41 4.32 -4.72
N LEU A 152 -10.69 5.32 -4.19
CA LEU A 152 -11.27 6.59 -3.74
C LEU A 152 -10.88 7.75 -4.65
N ALA A 153 -9.75 7.64 -5.36
CA ALA A 153 -9.21 8.65 -6.27
C ALA A 153 -9.49 8.36 -7.75
N ALA A 154 -9.03 9.27 -8.63
CA ALA A 154 -9.17 9.33 -10.11
C ALA A 154 -10.61 9.28 -10.67
N ASP A 155 -11.42 8.36 -10.16
CA ASP A 155 -12.83 8.11 -10.53
C ASP A 155 -13.76 8.09 -9.29
N GLY A 156 -13.21 8.17 -8.07
CA GLY A 156 -13.97 8.10 -6.81
C GLY A 156 -14.18 9.44 -6.07
N PRO A 157 -15.04 9.46 -5.03
CA PRO A 157 -15.44 10.66 -4.29
C PRO A 157 -14.50 11.00 -3.10
N LEU A 158 -13.17 11.06 -3.32
CA LEU A 158 -12.18 11.24 -2.26
C LEU A 158 -12.48 12.42 -1.32
N GLU A 159 -12.80 13.60 -1.87
CA GLU A 159 -13.06 14.80 -1.07
C GLU A 159 -14.27 14.63 -0.14
N GLN A 160 -15.33 13.95 -0.60
CA GLN A 160 -16.50 13.66 0.24
C GLN A 160 -16.16 12.62 1.31
N VAL A 161 -15.42 11.57 0.96
CA VAL A 161 -15.02 10.51 1.90
C VAL A 161 -14.13 11.04 3.02
N GLN A 162 -13.20 11.96 2.71
CA GLN A 162 -12.36 12.64 3.69
C GLN A 162 -13.15 13.49 4.71
N GLN A 163 -14.38 13.90 4.38
CA GLN A 163 -15.25 14.62 5.30
C GLN A 163 -15.98 13.69 6.27
N VAL A 164 -16.04 12.38 5.98
CA VAL A 164 -16.75 11.39 6.81
C VAL A 164 -15.84 10.86 7.91
N ALA A 165 -14.64 10.38 7.55
CA ALA A 165 -13.71 9.75 8.50
C ALA A 165 -12.25 9.83 8.02
N PRO A 166 -11.26 9.70 8.92
CA PRO A 166 -9.86 9.62 8.53
C PRO A 166 -9.59 8.40 7.64
N ILE A 167 -8.64 8.55 6.72
CA ILE A 167 -8.24 7.52 5.75
C ILE A 167 -6.78 7.14 5.98
N LEU A 168 -6.48 5.85 6.06
CA LEU A 168 -5.12 5.31 5.97
C LEU A 168 -4.93 4.56 4.66
N ALA A 169 -3.72 4.63 4.10
CA ALA A 169 -3.34 3.88 2.91
C ALA A 169 -2.04 3.08 3.10
N ILE A 170 -2.13 1.76 2.92
CA ILE A 170 -0.95 0.88 2.89
C ILE A 170 -0.39 0.83 1.46
N SER A 171 0.93 0.88 1.32
CA SER A 171 1.57 0.91 0.00
C SER A 171 1.47 -0.44 -0.70
N ALA A 172 0.98 -0.40 -1.93
CA ALA A 172 1.01 -1.49 -2.89
C ALA A 172 2.38 -1.64 -3.58
N VAL A 173 3.30 -0.69 -3.38
CA VAL A 173 4.60 -0.61 -4.08
C VAL A 173 5.73 -0.83 -3.07
N GLN A 174 5.86 -2.08 -2.65
CA GLN A 174 6.96 -2.58 -1.83
C GLN A 174 7.09 -4.10 -1.99
N SER A 175 8.11 -4.72 -1.40
CA SER A 175 8.23 -6.18 -1.43
C SER A 175 7.06 -6.83 -0.68
N ALA A 176 6.62 -8.01 -1.14
CA ALA A 176 5.44 -8.68 -0.60
C ALA A 176 5.55 -8.98 0.91
N ASP A 177 6.74 -9.33 1.38
CA ASP A 177 7.05 -9.52 2.81
C ASP A 177 6.96 -8.21 3.62
N ALA A 178 7.44 -7.10 3.05
CA ALA A 178 7.29 -5.79 3.68
C ALA A 178 5.82 -5.38 3.77
N GLN A 179 5.03 -5.62 2.73
CA GLN A 179 3.58 -5.35 2.75
C GLN A 179 2.84 -6.19 3.78
N LEU A 180 3.16 -7.49 3.86
CA LEU A 180 2.62 -8.36 4.91
C LEU A 180 2.96 -7.84 6.31
N ALA A 181 4.20 -7.38 6.52
CA ALA A 181 4.62 -6.80 7.80
C ALA A 181 3.81 -5.54 8.16
N ARG A 182 3.54 -4.66 7.18
CA ARG A 182 2.70 -3.47 7.39
C ARG A 182 1.25 -3.80 7.73
N PHE A 183 0.68 -4.83 7.10
CA PHE A 183 -0.64 -5.32 7.49
C PHE A 183 -0.66 -5.94 8.89
N ALA A 184 0.38 -6.69 9.27
CA ALA A 184 0.51 -7.23 10.62
C ALA A 184 0.60 -6.12 11.68
N GLU A 185 1.36 -5.07 11.40
CA GLU A 185 1.48 -3.91 12.29
C GLU A 185 0.13 -3.18 12.44
N LEU A 186 -0.55 -2.90 11.32
CA LEU A 186 -1.88 -2.31 11.34
C LEU A 186 -2.88 -3.19 12.09
N ALA A 187 -2.89 -4.50 11.83
CA ALA A 187 -3.77 -5.44 12.51
C ALA A 187 -3.53 -5.45 14.03
N SER A 188 -2.27 -5.48 14.46
CA SER A 188 -1.91 -5.38 15.88
C SER A 188 -2.38 -4.07 16.50
N ALA A 189 -2.18 -2.95 15.81
CA ALA A 189 -2.69 -1.64 16.25
C ALA A 189 -4.23 -1.63 16.35
N LEU A 190 -4.93 -2.38 15.50
CA LEU A 190 -6.39 -2.56 15.55
C LEU A 190 -6.85 -3.61 16.58
N GLY A 191 -5.92 -4.21 17.34
CA GLY A 191 -6.22 -5.14 18.43
C GLY A 191 -6.19 -6.61 18.06
N ALA A 192 -5.64 -6.99 16.90
CA ALA A 192 -5.42 -8.39 16.55
C ALA A 192 -4.39 -9.05 17.48
N ASP A 193 -4.67 -10.29 17.90
CA ASP A 193 -3.75 -11.12 18.67
C ASP A 193 -2.80 -11.89 17.76
N LEU A 194 -1.67 -11.28 17.42
CA LEU A 194 -0.63 -11.89 16.59
C LEU A 194 0.04 -13.12 17.23
N GLU A 195 -0.18 -13.35 18.53
CA GLU A 195 0.33 -14.50 19.27
C GLU A 195 -0.69 -15.65 19.36
N SER A 196 -1.87 -15.49 18.73
CA SER A 196 -2.84 -16.56 18.61
C SER A 196 -2.24 -17.79 17.91
N ALA A 197 -2.69 -18.99 18.33
CA ALA A 197 -2.18 -20.24 17.77
C ALA A 197 -2.33 -20.32 16.24
N GLU A 198 -3.43 -19.81 15.70
CA GLU A 198 -3.69 -19.76 14.26
C GLU A 198 -2.67 -18.91 13.51
N LEU A 199 -2.35 -17.71 14.00
CA LEU A 199 -1.37 -16.83 13.37
C LEU A 199 0.07 -17.30 13.55
N GLN A 200 0.38 -17.97 14.66
CA GLN A 200 1.68 -18.60 14.87
C GLN A 200 1.87 -19.79 13.91
N ASP A 201 0.83 -20.61 13.71
CA ASP A 201 0.84 -21.71 12.73
C ASP A 201 0.98 -21.18 11.29
N ALA A 202 0.25 -20.11 10.94
CA ALA A 202 0.36 -19.47 9.63
C ALA A 202 1.77 -18.91 9.39
N ARG A 203 2.37 -18.26 10.39
CA ARG A 203 3.75 -17.76 10.33
C ARG A 203 4.75 -18.90 10.14
N ALA A 204 4.61 -19.98 10.89
CA ALA A 204 5.48 -21.16 10.76
C ALA A 204 5.35 -21.81 9.36
N SER A 205 4.13 -21.89 8.83
CA SER A 205 3.86 -22.38 7.47
C SER A 205 4.50 -21.51 6.38
N TRP A 206 4.42 -20.18 6.54
CA TRP A 206 5.08 -19.23 5.65
C TRP A 206 6.61 -19.38 5.66
N GLN A 207 7.22 -19.46 6.84
CA GLN A 207 8.67 -19.68 7.00
C GLN A 207 9.12 -21.01 6.39
N ALA A 208 8.37 -22.09 6.63
CA ALA A 208 8.66 -23.39 6.02
C ALA A 208 8.58 -23.32 4.48
N SER A 209 7.66 -22.54 3.93
CA SER A 209 7.53 -22.33 2.49
C SER A 209 8.70 -21.55 1.90
N GLU A 210 9.21 -20.54 2.61
CA GLU A 210 10.46 -19.86 2.22
C GLU A 210 11.65 -20.80 2.19
N ASP A 211 11.82 -21.61 3.23
CA ASP A 211 12.95 -22.54 3.34
C ASP A 211 12.90 -23.60 2.25
N ALA A 212 11.69 -24.11 1.95
CA ALA A 212 11.46 -25.01 0.84
C ALA A 212 11.79 -24.36 -0.51
N PHE A 213 11.39 -23.09 -0.72
CA PHE A 213 11.70 -22.33 -1.93
C PHE A 213 13.22 -22.13 -2.11
N LYS A 214 13.92 -21.68 -1.07
CA LYS A 214 15.39 -21.52 -1.06
C LYS A 214 16.10 -22.86 -1.34
N THR A 215 15.64 -23.94 -0.72
CA THR A 215 16.16 -25.30 -0.97
C THR A 215 15.99 -25.70 -2.43
N ALA A 216 14.80 -25.51 -3.00
CA ALA A 216 14.52 -25.86 -4.39
C ALA A 216 15.37 -25.06 -5.40
N LEU A 217 15.70 -23.80 -5.09
CA LEU A 217 16.62 -22.99 -5.89
C LEU A 217 18.06 -23.52 -5.81
N ALA A 218 18.52 -23.89 -4.61
CA ALA A 218 19.87 -24.43 -4.41
C ALA A 218 20.09 -25.77 -5.16
N GLU A 219 19.05 -26.61 -5.24
CA GLU A 219 19.07 -27.87 -6.00
C GLU A 219 19.08 -27.67 -7.52
N LYS A 220 18.70 -26.49 -8.01
CA LYS A 220 18.59 -26.14 -9.44
C LYS A 220 19.42 -24.90 -9.77
N PRO A 221 20.75 -24.97 -9.62
CA PRO A 221 21.62 -23.83 -9.89
C PRO A 221 21.44 -23.37 -11.35
N GLY A 222 21.22 -22.07 -11.54
CA GLY A 222 21.03 -21.46 -12.86
C GLY A 222 19.59 -21.39 -13.36
N ILE A 223 18.59 -21.80 -12.56
CA ILE A 223 17.18 -21.56 -12.91
C ILE A 223 16.86 -20.06 -12.90
N SER A 224 16.18 -19.59 -13.94
CA SER A 224 15.66 -18.23 -14.02
C SER A 224 14.20 -18.24 -14.47
N ALA A 225 13.42 -17.25 -14.06
CA ALA A 225 12.04 -17.10 -14.53
C ALA A 225 11.74 -15.68 -15.01
N ILE A 226 10.81 -15.57 -15.94
CA ILE A 226 10.18 -14.33 -16.37
C ILE A 226 8.70 -14.47 -16.08
N PHE A 227 8.12 -13.44 -15.47
CA PHE A 227 6.72 -13.41 -15.08
C PHE A 227 5.98 -12.52 -16.06
N GLY A 228 4.90 -13.03 -16.63
CA GLY A 228 4.11 -12.30 -17.60
C GLY A 228 2.67 -12.74 -17.65
N GLY A 229 1.82 -11.84 -18.14
CA GLY A 229 0.41 -12.08 -18.39
C GLY A 229 0.07 -11.76 -19.84
N SER A 230 -0.97 -12.39 -20.37
CA SER A 230 -1.49 -12.06 -21.69
C SER A 230 -2.84 -11.39 -21.57
N PHE A 231 -3.01 -10.22 -22.18
CA PHE A 231 -4.28 -9.52 -22.23
C PHE A 231 -4.43 -8.78 -23.56
N ALA A 232 -5.65 -8.75 -24.11
CA ALA A 232 -5.99 -8.06 -25.36
C ALA A 232 -5.06 -8.34 -26.57
N GLY A 233 -4.47 -9.53 -26.65
CA GLY A 233 -3.55 -9.91 -27.74
C GLY A 233 -2.09 -9.48 -27.52
N GLU A 234 -1.77 -8.89 -26.37
CA GLU A 234 -0.42 -8.50 -25.96
C GLU A 234 0.12 -9.42 -24.86
N ILE A 235 1.45 -9.48 -24.73
CA ILE A 235 2.13 -10.11 -23.61
C ILE A 235 2.77 -9.00 -22.78
N TYR A 236 2.37 -8.93 -21.52
CA TYR A 236 2.93 -8.03 -20.52
C TYR A 236 3.96 -8.79 -19.71
N ILE A 237 5.14 -8.20 -19.57
CA ILE A 237 6.18 -8.73 -18.71
C ILE A 237 6.23 -7.86 -17.45
N ALA A 238 6.08 -8.49 -16.29
CA ALA A 238 6.13 -7.80 -15.02
C ALA A 238 7.52 -7.22 -14.79
N ASN A 239 7.58 -5.98 -14.29
CA ASN A 239 8.84 -5.34 -13.94
C ASN A 239 9.34 -5.90 -12.60
N PRO A 240 10.42 -6.70 -12.57
CA PRO A 240 10.89 -7.36 -11.35
C PRO A 240 11.56 -6.42 -10.35
N LYS A 241 11.65 -5.12 -10.66
CA LYS A 241 12.07 -4.05 -9.73
C LYS A 241 10.90 -3.37 -9.02
N GLN A 242 9.67 -3.61 -9.47
CA GLN A 242 8.47 -2.91 -8.98
C GLN A 242 7.42 -3.87 -8.45
N ALA A 243 7.21 -5.02 -9.10
CA ALA A 243 6.26 -6.03 -8.64
C ALA A 243 6.74 -6.63 -7.31
N GLY A 244 5.96 -6.45 -6.24
CA GLY A 244 6.37 -6.73 -4.87
C GLY A 244 6.70 -8.21 -4.60
N ASP A 245 5.96 -9.12 -5.22
CA ASP A 245 6.21 -10.55 -5.22
C ASP A 245 7.54 -10.90 -5.89
N LEU A 246 7.87 -10.27 -7.02
CA LEU A 246 9.12 -10.51 -7.74
C LEU A 246 10.33 -9.94 -7.02
N VAL A 247 10.17 -8.76 -6.38
CA VAL A 247 11.19 -8.20 -5.48
C VAL A 247 11.45 -9.19 -4.35
N TYR A 248 10.39 -9.78 -3.79
CA TYR A 248 10.51 -10.75 -2.72
C TYR A 248 11.18 -12.07 -3.17
N PHE A 249 10.76 -12.66 -4.30
CA PHE A 249 11.39 -13.86 -4.85
C PHE A 249 12.88 -13.65 -5.17
N ARG A 250 13.26 -12.46 -5.66
CA ARG A 250 14.67 -12.08 -5.84
C ARG A 250 15.43 -12.06 -4.51
N ALA A 251 14.83 -11.49 -3.46
CA ALA A 251 15.43 -11.47 -2.12
C ALA A 251 15.64 -12.89 -1.56
N LEU A 252 14.75 -13.83 -1.90
CA LEU A 252 14.88 -15.26 -1.56
C LEU A 252 15.91 -16.02 -2.44
N GLY A 253 16.52 -15.37 -3.43
CA GLY A 253 17.60 -15.92 -4.25
C GLY A 253 17.20 -16.36 -5.67
N MET A 254 15.95 -16.14 -6.08
CA MET A 254 15.52 -16.46 -7.45
C MET A 254 16.16 -15.51 -8.46
N THR A 255 16.77 -16.07 -9.51
CA THR A 255 17.23 -15.24 -10.63
C THR A 255 16.03 -14.85 -11.50
N ILE A 256 15.60 -13.60 -11.40
CA ILE A 256 14.60 -13.01 -12.30
C ILE A 256 15.36 -11.95 -13.09
N PRO A 257 15.58 -12.11 -14.40
CA PRO A 257 16.31 -11.13 -15.19
C PRO A 257 15.49 -9.85 -15.38
N ASP A 258 16.17 -8.72 -15.51
CA ASP A 258 15.53 -7.51 -16.02
C ASP A 258 15.15 -7.74 -17.50
N VAL A 259 13.97 -7.27 -17.89
CA VAL A 259 13.52 -7.33 -19.28
C VAL A 259 13.54 -5.93 -19.86
N ASP A 260 14.57 -5.65 -20.66
CA ASP A 260 14.64 -4.40 -21.42
C ASP A 260 13.63 -4.44 -22.56
N LEU A 261 12.50 -3.78 -22.35
CA LEU A 261 11.54 -3.54 -23.43
C LEU A 261 12.12 -2.52 -24.41
N PRO A 262 12.00 -2.73 -25.74
CA PRO A 262 12.35 -1.73 -26.75
C PRO A 262 11.64 -0.41 -26.49
N GLU A 263 12.29 0.72 -26.84
CA GLU A 263 11.77 2.08 -26.62
C GLU A 263 10.30 2.26 -27.05
N ALA A 264 9.90 1.61 -28.15
CA ALA A 264 8.55 1.65 -28.71
C ALA A 264 7.46 1.01 -27.81
N ALA A 265 7.84 0.15 -26.85
CA ALA A 265 6.93 -0.48 -25.88
C ALA A 265 6.87 0.28 -24.54
N ARG A 266 7.66 1.34 -24.36
CA ARG A 266 7.71 2.16 -23.13
C ARG A 266 6.73 3.35 -23.16
N THR A 267 6.10 3.64 -24.30
CA THR A 267 5.33 4.87 -24.56
C THR A 267 3.84 4.79 -24.22
N THR A 268 3.30 3.59 -23.97
CA THR A 268 1.95 3.41 -23.43
C THR A 268 2.02 3.42 -21.91
N GLY A 269 2.03 4.62 -21.33
CA GLY A 269 2.15 4.87 -19.89
C GLY A 269 0.98 4.35 -19.05
N ARG A 270 0.86 3.03 -18.91
CA ARG A 270 0.30 2.40 -17.72
C ARG A 270 1.46 1.70 -17.03
N ARG A 271 1.94 2.35 -15.98
CA ARG A 271 2.90 1.77 -15.04
C ARG A 271 2.13 0.99 -13.99
#